data_AF-A0A7S2UC95-F1
#
_entry.id   AF-A0A7S2UC95-F1
#
_cell.length_a   1.000
_cell.length_b   1.000
_cell.length_c   1.000
_cell.angle_alpha   90.00
_cell.angle_beta   90.00
_cell.angle_gamma   90.00
#
_symmetry.space_group_name_H-M   'P 1'
#
loop_
_entity.id
_entity.type
_entity.pdbx_description
1 polymer ?
#
loop_
_entity_poly.entity_id
_entity_poly.type
_entity_poly.pdbx_seq_one_letter_code
_entity_poly.pdbx_strand_id
1 'polypeptide(L)'
;MKLLHIISSPEVEKLIFFGIGLTVLIQVFLAVQIHWIDSIIGLQISPPQFTEQDQAIHHDLYTQYRPSPWEIPLITGDKEPCALLFFGLPRAFADIVYPSIEEHILNANPTCQIFVHSYNVTNAVEAQQSDAVPLNIHELQLLSRHSSGARLDTEEYFQMKHDVKYYRQFFPSPSFGWTFPTSTDNMIRQ
;
A
#
# COMPACT_ATOMS: atom_id res chain seq x y z
N MET A 1 -13.02 59.35 -31.28
CA MET A 1 -11.70 58.72 -31.56
C MET A 1 -10.58 59.64 -31.07
N LYS A 2 -10.18 59.51 -29.79
CA LYS A 2 -9.01 60.16 -29.20
C LYS A 2 -8.55 59.27 -28.03
N LEU A 3 -7.91 58.15 -28.33
CA LEU A 3 -7.42 57.23 -27.29
C LEU A 3 -6.16 56.44 -27.69
N LEU A 4 -5.30 57.00 -28.54
CA LEU A 4 -4.10 56.30 -29.05
C LEU A 4 -2.83 57.17 -29.06
N HIS A 5 -2.68 58.12 -28.13
CA HIS A 5 -1.50 59.00 -28.09
C HIS A 5 -0.77 59.04 -26.73
N ILE A 6 -0.97 58.03 -25.88
CA ILE A 6 -0.35 57.96 -24.54
C ILE A 6 0.51 56.71 -24.39
N ILE A 7 1.35 56.35 -25.37
CA ILE A 7 2.41 55.35 -25.15
C ILE A 7 3.62 55.67 -26.05
N SER A 8 4.23 56.83 -25.85
CA SER A 8 5.57 57.12 -26.39
C SER A 8 6.29 58.06 -25.42
N SER A 9 6.33 57.62 -24.15
CA SER A 9 7.22 58.22 -23.17
C SER A 9 8.45 57.32 -23.08
N PRO A 10 9.67 57.85 -23.26
CA PRO A 10 10.91 57.08 -23.21
C PRO A 10 11.12 56.38 -21.85
N GLU A 11 10.43 56.82 -20.81
CA GLU A 11 10.44 56.16 -19.50
C GLU A 11 9.64 54.83 -19.48
N VAL A 12 8.59 54.71 -20.30
CA VAL A 12 7.79 53.48 -20.41
C VAL A 12 8.55 52.41 -21.18
N GLU A 13 9.32 52.79 -22.19
CA GLU A 13 10.18 51.84 -22.93
C GLU A 13 11.25 51.23 -22.02
N LYS A 14 11.92 52.04 -21.18
CA LYS A 14 12.90 51.54 -20.20
C LYS A 14 12.31 50.52 -19.23
N LEU A 15 11.08 50.75 -18.75
CA LEU A 15 10.38 49.82 -17.87
C LEU A 15 10.05 48.48 -18.55
N ILE A 16 9.65 48.52 -19.83
CA ILE A 16 9.37 47.32 -20.61
C ILE A 16 10.66 46.52 -20.84
N PHE A 17 11.75 47.17 -21.25
CA PHE A 17 13.03 46.50 -21.44
C PHE A 17 13.59 45.90 -20.14
N PHE A 18 13.42 46.59 -19.00
CA PHE A 18 13.81 46.08 -17.70
C PHE A 18 12.97 44.85 -17.27
N GLY A 19 11.66 44.89 -17.49
CA GLY A 19 10.76 43.77 -17.18
C GLY A 19 11.06 42.51 -18.00
N ILE A 20 11.32 42.67 -19.30
CA ILE A 20 11.70 41.56 -20.19
C ILE A 20 13.05 40.98 -19.76
N GLY A 21 14.05 41.84 -19.49
CA GLY A 21 15.36 41.42 -19.03
C GLY A 21 15.32 40.62 -17.72
N LEU A 22 14.54 41.09 -16.74
CA LEU A 22 14.37 40.40 -15.46
C LEU A 22 13.69 39.03 -15.64
N THR A 23 12.69 38.93 -16.51
CA THR A 23 11.97 37.67 -16.77
C THR A 23 12.89 36.62 -17.39
N VAL A 24 13.72 37.01 -18.36
CA VAL A 24 14.72 36.11 -18.97
C VAL A 24 15.76 35.66 -17.93
N LEU A 25 16.21 36.58 -17.07
CA LEU A 25 17.18 36.25 -16.02
C LEU A 25 16.63 35.20 -15.03
N ILE A 26 15.37 35.34 -14.62
CA ILE A 26 14.68 34.39 -13.73
C ILE A 26 14.55 33.01 -14.40
N GLN A 27 14.18 32.96 -15.67
CA GLN A 27 14.05 31.68 -16.40
C GLN A 27 15.39 30.96 -16.53
N VAL A 28 16.48 31.68 -16.83
CA VAL A 28 17.83 31.10 -16.88
C VAL A 28 18.25 30.58 -15.50
N PHE A 29 17.98 31.33 -14.44
CA PHE A 29 18.31 30.89 -13.07
C PHE A 29 17.54 29.63 -12.67
N LEU A 30 16.25 29.55 -12.98
CA LEU A 30 15.43 28.37 -12.72
C LEU A 30 15.91 27.15 -13.53
N ALA A 31 16.28 27.33 -14.80
CA ALA A 31 16.81 26.26 -15.62
C ALA A 31 18.15 25.71 -15.08
N VAL A 32 19.04 26.57 -14.59
CA VAL A 32 20.30 26.16 -13.96
C VAL A 32 20.06 25.40 -12.65
N GLN A 33 19.10 25.83 -11.82
CA GLN A 33 18.75 25.15 -10.57
C GLN A 33 18.18 23.74 -10.81
N ILE A 34 17.30 23.57 -11.80
CA ILE A 34 16.73 22.27 -12.17
C ILE A 34 17.85 21.31 -12.60
N HIS A 35 18.77 21.77 -13.44
CA HIS A 35 19.88 20.93 -13.93
C HIS A 35 20.87 20.53 -12.82
N TRP A 36 21.01 21.37 -11.78
CA TRP A 36 21.82 21.07 -10.60
C TRP A 36 21.15 20.04 -9.69
N ILE A 37 19.82 20.12 -9.51
CA ILE A 37 19.05 19.17 -8.71
C ILE A 37 19.10 17.77 -9.35
N ASP A 38 18.99 17.67 -10.68
CA ASP A 38 19.09 16.38 -11.39
C ASP A 38 20.49 15.74 -11.24
N SER A 39 21.55 16.55 -11.11
CA SER A 39 22.91 16.04 -10.87
C SER A 39 23.14 15.57 -9.43
N ILE A 40 22.43 16.13 -8.45
CA ILE A 40 22.51 15.69 -7.05
C ILE A 40 21.67 14.42 -6.82
N ILE A 41 20.50 14.32 -7.45
CA ILE A 41 19.61 13.14 -7.31
C ILE A 41 20.17 11.92 -8.07
N GLY A 42 21.07 12.13 -9.03
CA GLY A 42 21.85 11.08 -9.69
C GLY A 42 22.95 10.41 -8.83
N LEU A 43 23.08 10.76 -7.53
CA LEU A 43 23.88 9.98 -6.59
C LEU A 43 23.27 8.59 -6.45
N GLN A 44 23.85 7.67 -7.22
CA GLN A 44 23.58 6.24 -7.25
C GLN A 44 23.73 5.68 -5.83
N ILE A 45 22.63 5.65 -5.07
CA ILE A 45 22.53 4.88 -3.83
C ILE A 45 22.64 3.43 -4.27
N SER A 46 23.86 2.91 -4.26
CA SER A 46 24.11 1.49 -4.41
C SER A 46 23.23 0.77 -3.38
N PRO A 47 22.40 -0.20 -3.80
CA PRO A 47 21.54 -0.92 -2.88
C PRO A 47 22.39 -1.47 -1.74
N PRO A 48 21.90 -1.45 -0.49
CA PRO A 48 22.64 -2.03 0.63
C PRO A 48 23.01 -3.46 0.25
N GLN A 49 24.31 -3.74 0.22
CA GLN A 49 24.81 -5.09 0.01
C GLN A 49 24.49 -5.87 1.28
N PHE A 50 23.44 -6.69 1.23
CA PHE A 50 23.16 -7.68 2.26
C PHE A 50 24.35 -8.63 2.32
N THR A 51 24.94 -8.77 3.51
CA THR A 51 26.04 -9.71 3.68
C THR A 51 25.50 -11.13 3.68
N GLU A 52 26.27 -12.08 3.15
CA GLU A 52 25.94 -13.51 3.11
C GLU A 52 25.64 -14.07 4.52
N GLN A 53 26.13 -13.38 5.56
CA GLN A 53 25.94 -13.73 6.96
C GLN A 53 24.56 -13.33 7.50
N ASP A 54 23.93 -12.28 6.97
CA ASP A 54 22.55 -11.90 7.30
C ASP A 54 21.53 -12.88 6.69
N GLN A 55 21.87 -13.49 5.55
CA GLN A 55 21.05 -14.54 4.93
C GLN A 55 21.06 -15.84 5.75
N ALA A 56 22.18 -16.19 6.40
CA ALA A 56 22.28 -17.39 7.22
C ALA A 56 21.45 -17.30 8.51
N ILE A 57 21.42 -16.13 9.18
CA ILE A 57 20.65 -15.95 10.42
C ILE A 57 19.14 -15.92 10.15
N HIS A 58 18.72 -15.39 8.99
CA HIS A 58 17.32 -15.50 8.59
C HIS A 58 16.96 -16.96 8.29
N HIS A 59 17.82 -17.75 7.64
CA HIS A 59 17.46 -19.08 7.16
C HIS A 59 17.12 -20.10 8.27
N ASP A 60 17.82 -20.05 9.40
CA ASP A 60 17.65 -21.02 10.50
C ASP A 60 16.33 -20.86 11.29
N LEU A 61 15.69 -19.69 11.25
CA LEU A 61 14.38 -19.50 11.89
C LEU A 61 13.18 -19.96 11.02
N TYR A 62 13.38 -20.28 9.73
CA TYR A 62 12.30 -20.72 8.82
C TYR A 62 12.26 -22.24 8.58
N THR A 63 13.33 -22.97 8.86
CA THR A 63 13.39 -24.42 8.56
C THR A 63 12.73 -25.28 9.62
N GLN A 64 12.52 -24.76 10.84
CA GLN A 64 12.02 -25.58 11.94
C GLN A 64 10.49 -25.77 11.95
N TYR A 65 9.70 -24.99 11.19
CA TYR A 65 8.25 -25.16 11.10
C TYR A 65 7.69 -24.76 9.73
N ARG A 66 8.18 -25.39 8.66
CA ARG A 66 7.53 -25.33 7.35
C ARG A 66 6.80 -26.65 7.10
N PRO A 67 5.54 -26.83 7.55
CA PRO A 67 4.71 -27.84 6.91
C PRO A 67 4.71 -27.52 5.40
N SER A 68 4.89 -28.55 4.58
CA SER A 68 4.84 -28.42 3.12
C SER A 68 3.62 -27.56 2.73
N PRO A 69 3.77 -26.53 1.86
CA PRO A 69 2.66 -25.63 1.49
C PRO A 69 1.45 -26.35 0.87
N TRP A 70 1.60 -27.64 0.54
CA TRP A 70 0.61 -28.47 -0.14
C TRP A 70 0.14 -29.66 0.71
N GLU A 71 0.73 -29.86 1.90
CA GLU A 71 0.24 -30.87 2.84
C GLU A 71 -0.92 -30.29 3.64
N ILE A 72 -2.06 -30.13 2.96
CA ILE A 72 -3.33 -30.07 3.66
C ILE A 72 -3.48 -31.44 4.31
N PRO A 73 -3.57 -31.55 5.65
CA PRO A 73 -3.80 -32.83 6.29
C PRO A 73 -5.04 -33.42 5.64
N LEU A 74 -4.88 -34.60 5.02
CA LEU A 74 -5.99 -35.33 4.40
C LEU A 74 -7.01 -35.59 5.51
N ILE A 75 -8.05 -34.76 5.55
CA ILE A 75 -9.20 -34.95 6.42
C ILE A 75 -9.88 -36.20 5.87
N THR A 76 -9.66 -37.35 6.54
CA THR A 76 -10.16 -38.67 6.11
C THR A 76 -11.66 -38.84 6.39
N GLY A 77 -12.47 -37.83 6.11
CA GLY A 77 -13.93 -37.90 6.14
C GLY A 77 -14.48 -37.47 4.80
N ASP A 78 -15.56 -38.11 4.34
CA ASP A 78 -16.21 -37.96 3.02
C ASP A 78 -16.80 -36.56 2.72
N LYS A 79 -16.29 -35.50 3.34
CA LYS A 79 -16.67 -34.12 3.07
C LYS A 79 -15.63 -33.47 2.17
N GLU A 80 -16.11 -32.91 1.07
CA GLU A 80 -15.27 -32.15 0.14
C GLU A 80 -14.52 -31.03 0.89
N PRO A 81 -13.22 -30.86 0.62
CA PRO A 81 -12.43 -29.80 1.25
C PRO A 81 -13.03 -28.44 0.87
N CYS A 82 -13.32 -27.61 1.87
CA CYS A 82 -13.87 -26.27 1.65
C CYS A 82 -13.12 -25.22 2.47
N ALA A 83 -13.11 -24.01 1.94
CA ALA A 83 -12.46 -22.85 2.55
C ALA A 83 -13.36 -21.61 2.42
N LEU A 84 -13.44 -20.82 3.48
CA LEU A 84 -14.09 -19.52 3.51
C LEU A 84 -13.02 -18.44 3.60
N LEU A 85 -13.04 -17.51 2.65
CA LEU A 85 -12.10 -16.40 2.61
C LEU A 85 -12.85 -15.11 2.94
N PHE A 86 -12.43 -14.45 4.01
CA PHE A 86 -12.95 -13.15 4.41
C PHE A 86 -11.91 -12.06 4.13
N PHE A 87 -12.35 -11.01 3.44
CA PHE A 87 -11.55 -9.84 3.12
C PHE A 87 -12.21 -8.59 3.65
N GLY A 88 -11.41 -7.66 4.17
CA GLY A 88 -11.86 -6.32 4.50
C GLY A 88 -11.48 -5.84 5.90
N LEU A 89 -12.12 -4.75 6.31
CA LEU A 89 -11.89 -4.08 7.59
C LEU A 89 -12.98 -4.45 8.59
N PRO A 90 -12.63 -4.87 9.82
CA PRO A 90 -13.58 -5.31 10.85
C PRO A 90 -14.30 -4.13 11.51
N ARG A 91 -15.16 -3.43 10.76
CA ARG A 91 -15.98 -2.32 11.30
C ARG A 91 -17.13 -2.89 12.13
N ALA A 92 -17.23 -2.48 13.40
CA ALA A 92 -18.24 -2.98 14.34
C ALA A 92 -18.37 -4.52 14.27
N PHE A 93 -17.22 -5.21 14.24
CA PHE A 93 -17.18 -6.60 13.82
C PHE A 93 -17.86 -7.49 14.84
N ALA A 94 -17.52 -7.36 16.13
CA ALA A 94 -18.13 -8.17 17.17
C ALA A 94 -19.66 -7.96 17.29
N ASP A 95 -20.13 -6.73 17.12
CA ASP A 95 -21.52 -6.36 17.42
C ASP A 95 -22.49 -6.58 16.25
N ILE A 96 -22.04 -6.37 15.01
CA ILE A 96 -22.92 -6.36 13.83
C ILE A 96 -22.50 -7.44 12.83
N VAL A 97 -21.23 -7.44 12.43
CA VAL A 97 -20.77 -8.27 11.29
C VAL A 97 -20.65 -9.74 11.69
N TYR A 98 -20.05 -10.02 12.85
CA TYR A 98 -19.81 -11.38 13.32
C TYR A 98 -21.12 -12.16 13.54
N PRO A 99 -22.15 -11.65 14.24
CA PRO A 99 -23.42 -12.36 14.38
C PRO A 99 -24.06 -12.71 13.04
N SER A 100 -24.00 -11.78 12.06
CA SER A 100 -24.51 -12.02 10.71
C SER A 100 -23.73 -13.10 9.97
N ILE A 101 -22.40 -13.05 10.01
CA ILE A 101 -21.50 -14.07 9.42
C ILE A 101 -21.74 -15.44 10.08
N GLU A 102 -21.85 -15.48 11.40
CA GLU A 102 -22.10 -16.70 12.17
C GLU A 102 -23.42 -17.35 11.75
N GLU A 103 -24.51 -16.57 11.75
CA GLU A 103 -25.84 -17.05 11.39
C GLU A 103 -25.92 -17.57 9.95
N HIS A 104 -25.38 -16.81 8.98
CA HIS A 104 -25.64 -17.06 7.57
C HIS A 104 -24.54 -17.84 6.86
N ILE A 105 -23.30 -17.81 7.37
CA ILE A 105 -22.14 -18.40 6.69
C ILE A 105 -21.55 -19.52 7.52
N LEU A 106 -21.14 -19.27 8.77
CA LEU A 106 -20.39 -20.26 9.56
C LEU A 106 -21.27 -21.45 9.97
N ASN A 107 -22.50 -21.20 10.41
CA ASN A 107 -23.44 -22.27 10.78
C ASN A 107 -23.80 -23.17 9.59
N ALA A 108 -23.84 -22.62 8.37
CA ALA A 108 -24.08 -23.38 7.15
C ALA A 108 -22.83 -24.16 6.67
N ASN A 109 -21.64 -23.75 7.10
CA ASN A 109 -20.35 -24.27 6.63
C ASN A 109 -19.44 -24.70 7.81
N PRO A 110 -19.92 -25.56 8.73
CA PRO A 110 -19.24 -25.81 10.01
C PRO A 110 -17.91 -26.56 9.87
N THR A 111 -17.60 -27.10 8.69
CA THR A 111 -16.38 -27.87 8.43
C THR A 111 -15.36 -27.14 7.58
N CYS A 112 -15.66 -25.92 7.10
CA CYS A 112 -14.73 -25.21 6.24
C CYS A 112 -13.59 -24.58 7.04
N GLN A 113 -12.41 -24.55 6.43
CA GLN A 113 -11.29 -23.78 6.96
C GLN A 113 -11.54 -22.29 6.71
N ILE A 114 -11.24 -21.45 7.71
CA ILE A 114 -11.47 -20.02 7.63
C ILE A 114 -10.13 -19.32 7.38
N PHE A 115 -10.07 -18.46 6.38
CA PHE A 115 -8.93 -17.60 6.08
C PHE A 115 -9.38 -16.16 6.15
N VAL A 116 -8.66 -15.34 6.90
CA VAL A 116 -9.01 -13.94 7.13
C VAL A 116 -7.84 -13.09 6.68
N HIS A 117 -8.06 -12.33 5.63
CA HIS A 117 -7.10 -11.35 5.15
C HIS A 117 -7.55 -9.97 5.64
N SER A 118 -6.81 -9.41 6.59
CA SER A 118 -7.10 -8.09 7.14
C SER A 118 -5.82 -7.30 7.40
N TYR A 119 -5.92 -5.98 7.29
CA TYR A 119 -4.78 -5.10 7.49
C TYR A 119 -4.67 -4.69 8.95
N ASN A 120 -3.44 -4.60 9.46
CA ASN A 120 -3.16 -4.04 10.78
C ASN A 120 -3.34 -2.52 10.82
N VAL A 121 -4.58 -2.06 10.69
CA VAL A 121 -4.97 -0.65 10.75
C VAL A 121 -5.78 -0.39 12.02
N THR A 122 -5.37 0.61 12.79
CA THR A 122 -6.08 1.00 14.03
C THR A 122 -7.26 1.91 13.77
N ASN A 123 -7.30 2.57 12.61
CA ASN A 123 -8.32 3.55 12.26
C ASN A 123 -8.63 3.45 10.76
N ALA A 124 -9.90 3.63 10.39
CA ALA A 124 -10.28 3.80 9.01
C ALA A 124 -11.23 4.98 8.84
N VAL A 125 -10.90 5.87 7.91
CA VAL A 125 -11.76 6.97 7.50
C VAL A 125 -12.91 6.39 6.67
N GLU A 126 -14.13 6.87 6.90
CA GLU A 126 -15.27 6.53 6.05
C GLU A 126 -15.40 7.54 4.92
N ALA A 127 -15.82 7.09 3.74
CA ALA A 127 -16.01 7.99 2.60
C ALA A 127 -17.04 9.11 2.89
N GLN A 128 -17.90 8.93 3.90
CA GLN A 128 -18.97 9.86 4.27
C GLN A 128 -18.77 10.52 5.65
N GLN A 129 -17.79 10.08 6.45
CA GLN A 129 -17.50 10.68 7.76
C GLN A 129 -16.07 11.19 7.79
N SER A 130 -15.89 12.43 8.24
CA SER A 130 -14.56 13.02 8.47
C SER A 130 -13.79 12.31 9.57
N ASP A 131 -14.50 11.64 10.46
CA ASP A 131 -13.94 11.11 11.69
C ASP A 131 -13.46 9.68 11.46
N ALA A 132 -12.23 9.42 11.91
CA ALA A 132 -11.65 8.10 11.80
C ALA A 132 -12.33 7.16 12.80
N VAL A 133 -12.88 6.05 12.31
CA VAL A 133 -13.51 5.04 13.16
C VAL A 133 -12.41 4.09 13.64
N PRO A 134 -12.28 3.84 14.96
CA PRO A 134 -11.31 2.89 15.47
C PRO A 134 -11.67 1.48 15.01
N LEU A 135 -10.66 0.72 14.59
CA LEU A 135 -10.79 -0.67 14.19
C LEU A 135 -10.11 -1.56 15.22
N ASN A 136 -10.80 -2.62 15.62
CA ASN A 136 -10.29 -3.60 16.57
C ASN A 136 -10.10 -4.95 15.88
N ILE A 137 -8.88 -5.19 15.40
CA ILE A 137 -8.53 -6.41 14.65
C ILE A 137 -8.59 -7.65 15.53
N HIS A 138 -8.44 -7.50 16.84
CA HIS A 138 -8.57 -8.61 17.76
C HIS A 138 -9.98 -9.21 17.76
N GLU A 139 -11.01 -8.47 17.31
CA GLU A 139 -12.35 -9.01 17.15
C GLU A 139 -12.43 -10.09 16.06
N LEU A 140 -11.50 -10.10 15.10
CA LEU A 140 -11.44 -11.17 14.09
C LEU A 140 -11.10 -12.53 14.69
N GLN A 141 -10.52 -12.57 15.91
CA GLN A 141 -10.31 -13.82 16.65
C GLN A 141 -11.63 -14.54 17.00
N LEU A 142 -12.77 -13.85 16.92
CA LEU A 142 -14.08 -14.49 17.05
C LEU A 142 -14.29 -15.58 15.98
N LEU A 143 -13.75 -15.40 14.77
CA LEU A 143 -13.82 -16.40 13.69
C LEU A 143 -13.04 -17.68 14.03
N SER A 144 -12.00 -17.59 14.86
CA SER A 144 -11.24 -18.74 15.34
C SER A 144 -12.03 -19.66 16.27
N ARG A 145 -13.17 -19.19 16.82
CA ARG A 145 -14.06 -20.04 17.63
C ARG A 145 -14.72 -21.15 16.80
N HIS A 146 -14.92 -20.91 15.50
CA HIS A 146 -15.57 -21.84 14.58
C HIS A 146 -14.60 -22.81 13.92
N SER A 147 -13.36 -22.38 13.70
CA SER A 147 -12.33 -23.20 13.07
C SER A 147 -11.00 -22.96 13.75
N SER A 148 -10.39 -24.03 14.26
CA SER A 148 -9.03 -24.02 14.80
C SER A 148 -7.97 -23.62 13.76
N GLY A 149 -8.35 -23.57 12.48
CA GLY A 149 -7.51 -23.17 11.36
C GLY A 149 -7.61 -21.70 10.96
N ALA A 150 -8.35 -20.85 11.68
CA ALA A 150 -8.45 -19.44 11.34
C ALA A 150 -7.07 -18.76 11.34
N ARG A 151 -6.62 -18.33 10.16
CA ARG A 151 -5.34 -17.61 9.98
C ARG A 151 -5.60 -16.15 9.69
N LEU A 152 -4.89 -15.29 10.39
CA LEU A 152 -4.83 -13.85 10.15
C LEU A 152 -3.52 -13.55 9.44
N ASP A 153 -3.57 -13.08 8.20
CA ASP A 153 -2.38 -12.56 7.53
C ASP A 153 -2.13 -11.13 8.03
N THR A 154 -1.04 -10.92 8.78
CA THR A 154 -0.60 -9.57 9.19
C THR A 154 0.32 -8.96 8.15
N GLU A 155 0.47 -7.64 8.18
CA GLU A 155 1.41 -6.93 7.30
C GLU A 155 2.84 -7.43 7.50
N GLU A 156 3.26 -7.65 8.74
CA GLU A 156 4.58 -8.17 9.07
C GLU A 156 4.80 -9.55 8.46
N TYR A 157 3.79 -10.43 8.56
CA TYR A 157 3.85 -11.77 7.97
C TYR A 157 3.87 -11.73 6.45
N PHE A 158 3.11 -10.81 5.85
CA PHE A 158 3.06 -10.62 4.40
C PHE A 158 4.42 -10.16 3.85
N GLN A 159 5.01 -9.11 4.46
CA GLN A 159 6.33 -8.58 4.10
C GLN A 159 7.45 -9.60 4.31
N MET A 160 7.31 -10.48 5.30
CA MET A 160 8.24 -11.57 5.56
C MET A 160 8.17 -12.67 4.49
N LYS A 161 6.97 -12.99 3.99
CA LYS A 161 6.77 -14.03 2.99
C LYS A 161 7.04 -13.59 1.56
N HIS A 162 6.82 -12.32 1.26
CA HIS A 162 6.89 -11.79 -0.09
C HIS A 162 7.98 -10.74 -0.18
N ASP A 163 8.86 -10.86 -1.18
CA ASP A 163 9.77 -9.78 -1.52
C ASP A 163 8.98 -8.68 -2.26
N VAL A 164 8.26 -7.87 -1.50
CA VAL A 164 7.43 -6.78 -2.05
C VAL A 164 8.30 -5.83 -2.88
N LYS A 165 9.56 -5.62 -2.50
CA LYS A 165 10.51 -4.80 -3.25
C LYS A 165 10.80 -5.39 -4.63
N TYR A 166 10.99 -6.71 -4.73
CA TYR A 166 11.12 -7.40 -6.01
C TYR A 166 9.86 -7.24 -6.86
N TYR A 167 8.65 -7.37 -6.29
CA TYR A 167 7.43 -7.28 -7.09
C TYR A 167 7.12 -5.86 -7.61
N ARG A 168 7.54 -4.81 -6.89
CA ARG A 168 7.36 -3.41 -7.32
C ARG A 168 7.97 -3.12 -8.69
N GLN A 169 9.02 -3.84 -9.10
CA GLN A 169 9.67 -3.62 -10.40
C GLN A 169 8.79 -3.99 -11.60
N PHE A 170 7.75 -4.80 -11.40
CA PHE A 170 6.84 -5.22 -12.46
C PHE A 170 5.65 -4.27 -12.64
N PHE A 171 5.50 -3.29 -11.76
CA PHE A 171 4.44 -2.30 -11.89
C PHE A 171 4.84 -1.22 -12.88
N PRO A 172 3.91 -0.78 -13.75
CA PRO A 172 4.19 0.28 -14.67
C PRO A 172 4.48 1.60 -13.93
N SER A 173 5.16 2.51 -14.62
CA SER A 173 5.56 3.80 -14.05
C SER A 173 4.36 4.60 -13.51
N PRO A 174 4.59 5.56 -12.58
CA PRO A 174 3.52 6.36 -11.99
C PRO A 174 2.60 7.09 -12.98
N SER A 175 3.08 7.30 -14.21
CA SER A 175 2.29 7.83 -15.34
C SER A 175 1.02 7.02 -15.66
N PHE A 176 0.92 5.77 -15.21
CA PHE A 176 -0.25 4.91 -15.42
C PHE A 176 -1.19 4.84 -14.20
N GLY A 177 -1.03 5.75 -13.22
CA GLY A 177 -1.88 5.81 -12.02
C GLY A 177 -1.46 4.87 -10.89
N TRP A 178 -0.36 4.12 -11.06
CA TRP A 178 0.22 3.28 -10.02
C TRP A 178 1.10 4.13 -9.12
N THR A 179 0.71 4.23 -7.86
CA THR A 179 1.36 5.10 -6.88
C THR A 179 1.94 4.23 -5.77
N PHE A 180 3.23 4.39 -5.53
CA PHE A 180 3.92 3.77 -4.41
C PHE A 180 3.81 4.67 -3.16
N PRO A 181 3.54 4.13 -1.95
CA PRO A 181 3.23 2.74 -1.62
C PRO A 181 1.76 2.35 -1.81
N THR A 182 0.87 3.26 -2.20
CA THR A 182 -0.57 3.04 -2.14
C THR A 182 -1.09 1.97 -3.12
N SER A 183 -1.38 2.31 -4.37
CA SER A 183 -2.04 1.36 -5.29
C SER A 183 -1.15 0.18 -5.67
N THR A 184 0.17 0.37 -5.71
CA THR A 184 1.12 -0.71 -6.00
C THR A 184 1.16 -1.75 -4.89
N ASP A 185 1.42 -1.38 -3.63
CA ASP A 185 1.54 -2.38 -2.57
C ASP A 185 0.16 -3.01 -2.28
N ASN A 186 -0.93 -2.25 -2.39
CA ASN A 186 -2.29 -2.79 -2.26
C ASN A 186 -2.61 -3.86 -3.30
N MET A 187 -2.06 -3.77 -4.52
CA MET A 187 -2.23 -4.84 -5.50
C MET A 187 -1.35 -6.04 -5.19
N ILE A 188 -0.11 -5.84 -4.73
CA ILE A 188 0.79 -6.96 -4.36
C ILE A 188 0.18 -7.80 -3.23
N ARG A 189 -0.68 -7.20 -2.41
CA ARG A 189 -1.40 -7.82 -1.30
C ARG A 189 -2.62 -8.66 -1.73
N GLN A 190 -3.15 -8.50 -2.95
CA GLN A 190 -4.28 -9.26 -3.50
C GLN A 190 -3.79 -10.57 -4.13
#